data_AF-A0A6U3SQZ6-F1
#
_entry.id   AF-A0A6U3SQZ6-F1
#
_cell.length_a   1.000
_cell.length_b   1.000
_cell.length_c   1.000
_cell.angle_alpha   90.00
_cell.angle_beta   90.00
_cell.angle_gamma   90.00
#
_symmetry.space_group_name_H-M   'P 1'
#
loop_
_entity.id
_entity.type
_entity.pdbx_description
1 polymer ?
#
loop_
_entity_poly.entity_id
_entity_poly.type
_entity_poly.pdbx_seq_one_letter_code
_entity_poly.pdbx_strand_id
1 'polypeptide(L)'
;ASILFGITCLLCELNSSLAFSSRASSSIITSWSSSVAHIIEHIVSPPPLQVTPLNELTNTRIPGPDGVDILAYTATNNNGDGKNTIILLHEFFGLNPSIVEKAELLAKDLGCTVIAPDTFRGTVTDFVPKAIWLALTTPQERVNDDLDAVCRFLGCNTDSAKKLAVVGFCYGGGKAIRYTTQRKHDAATVVFYGSPVTDVNELQRLNAPVCGIFGNQDAQFSSSLLDNFQSSLNDAGVDNDIRVYSGVGHAFWKDVSQIERRDQPQTDAYNQCTTFLREFFSSSTMRVDDTIKEAAATSSTTIKSRFLDSLDRPYDLNQGSKERTGLLNDLIQNGDSIQQPGSLESFMPVAPGRWRVIYAPHMTTMSGLAGGEFSVQYDLNDDGTIVSHAKCNFPFYKGFLSVSGSFGSVNNEVCRVDFDEAWIKASNHENDEPYPNIQSVPDSILKSLIRNLGKAAFIEPFAVFPISFLDSETIVFDFELLGTRICARKE
;
A
#
# COMPACT_ATOMS: atom_id res chain seq x y z
N ALA A 1 -3.20 -13.08 4.09
CA ALA A 1 -2.92 -12.91 2.65
C ALA A 1 -1.56 -12.23 2.38
N SER A 2 -1.27 -11.05 2.94
CA SER A 2 0.09 -10.47 2.94
C SER A 2 1.16 -11.36 3.58
N ILE A 3 0.73 -12.33 4.39
CA ILE A 3 1.57 -13.30 5.12
C ILE A 3 1.89 -14.57 4.31
N LEU A 4 1.01 -14.94 3.37
CA LEU A 4 1.34 -15.92 2.32
C LEU A 4 2.52 -15.41 1.45
N PHE A 5 2.55 -14.08 1.30
CA PHE A 5 3.49 -13.33 0.50
C PHE A 5 4.92 -13.37 1.08
N GLY A 6 5.08 -13.30 2.40
CA GLY A 6 6.37 -13.52 3.07
C GLY A 6 6.83 -14.99 3.05
N ILE A 7 5.91 -15.95 3.09
CA ILE A 7 6.24 -17.39 3.07
C ILE A 7 6.77 -17.83 1.69
N THR A 8 6.37 -17.15 0.62
CA THR A 8 6.93 -17.35 -0.74
C THR A 8 8.33 -16.73 -0.87
N CYS A 9 8.59 -15.59 -0.23
CA CYS A 9 9.93 -14.99 -0.18
C CYS A 9 10.98 -15.92 0.45
N LEU A 10 10.59 -16.79 1.38
CA LEU A 10 11.49 -17.73 2.03
C LEU A 10 11.68 -19.08 1.30
N LEU A 11 10.71 -19.52 0.48
CA LEU A 11 10.93 -20.66 -0.42
C LEU A 11 12.01 -20.34 -1.49
N CYS A 12 12.21 -19.06 -1.80
CA CYS A 12 13.31 -18.59 -2.66
C CYS A 12 14.71 -18.68 -2.02
N GLU A 13 14.84 -18.60 -0.69
CA GLU A 13 16.14 -18.81 0.01
C GLU A 13 16.56 -20.29 0.03
N LEU A 14 15.59 -21.21 0.09
CA LEU A 14 15.88 -22.65 0.17
C LEU A 14 16.40 -23.26 -1.13
N ASN A 15 15.99 -22.74 -2.30
CA ASN A 15 16.50 -23.22 -3.59
C ASN A 15 17.88 -22.63 -3.93
N SER A 16 18.17 -21.42 -3.44
CA SER A 16 19.44 -20.73 -3.67
C SER A 16 20.58 -21.24 -2.77
N SER A 17 20.30 -21.78 -1.58
CA SER A 17 21.30 -22.45 -0.72
C SER A 17 21.62 -23.90 -1.13
N LEU A 18 20.68 -24.62 -1.75
CA LEU A 18 20.90 -25.99 -2.25
C LEU A 18 21.80 -26.04 -3.51
N ALA A 19 21.84 -24.98 -4.32
CA ALA A 19 22.75 -24.88 -5.46
C ALA A 19 24.21 -24.50 -5.07
N PHE A 20 24.44 -24.03 -3.85
CA PHE A 20 25.77 -23.58 -3.40
C PHE A 20 26.63 -24.69 -2.76
N SER A 21 26.10 -25.90 -2.57
CA SER A 21 26.83 -26.99 -1.85
C SER A 21 26.95 -28.36 -2.56
N SER A 22 26.60 -28.51 -3.84
CA SER A 22 27.02 -29.71 -4.60
C SER A 22 28.13 -29.41 -5.61
N ARG A 23 29.34 -29.20 -5.10
CA ARG A 23 30.57 -29.11 -5.90
C ARG A 23 30.97 -30.52 -6.34
N ALA A 24 30.72 -30.88 -7.60
CA ALA A 24 31.60 -31.66 -8.50
C ALA A 24 30.82 -32.40 -9.61
N SER A 25 30.90 -31.93 -10.85
CA SER A 25 31.66 -32.63 -11.90
C SER A 25 31.55 -31.88 -13.24
N SER A 26 32.60 -32.04 -14.03
CA SER A 26 33.07 -31.22 -15.13
C SER A 26 32.33 -31.39 -16.45
N SER A 27 32.35 -30.29 -17.23
CA SER A 27 32.22 -30.20 -18.70
C SER A 27 30.84 -30.47 -19.31
N ILE A 28 30.52 -29.67 -20.34
CA ILE A 28 29.32 -29.69 -21.20
C ILE A 28 28.25 -28.66 -20.78
N ILE A 29 28.38 -27.46 -21.33
CA ILE A 29 27.36 -26.59 -21.98
C ILE A 29 27.97 -25.18 -22.03
N THR A 30 28.93 -25.01 -22.94
CA THR A 30 29.44 -23.71 -23.37
C THR A 30 29.02 -23.50 -24.81
N SER A 31 27.97 -22.71 -25.01
CA SER A 31 27.73 -21.79 -26.12
C SER A 31 26.24 -21.46 -26.12
N TRP A 32 25.89 -20.22 -26.46
CA TRP A 32 24.53 -19.64 -26.41
C TRP A 32 24.10 -19.04 -25.06
N SER A 33 24.79 -18.00 -24.57
CA SER A 33 24.23 -17.18 -23.48
C SER A 33 24.69 -15.72 -23.37
N SER A 34 25.66 -15.24 -24.16
CA SER A 34 26.25 -13.91 -23.92
C SER A 34 25.34 -12.72 -24.26
N SER A 35 24.36 -12.84 -25.17
CA SER A 35 23.53 -11.70 -25.61
C SER A 35 22.18 -11.56 -24.88
N VAL A 36 21.75 -12.58 -24.13
CA VAL A 36 20.48 -12.56 -23.36
C VAL A 36 20.76 -12.38 -21.87
N ALA A 37 21.88 -12.90 -21.37
CA ALA A 37 22.30 -12.71 -19.98
C ALA A 37 22.52 -11.23 -19.63
N HIS A 38 23.06 -10.44 -20.56
CA HIS A 38 23.35 -9.02 -20.29
C HIS A 38 22.09 -8.14 -20.20
N ILE A 39 21.02 -8.52 -20.91
CA ILE A 39 19.73 -7.80 -20.88
C ILE A 39 18.93 -8.20 -19.62
N ILE A 40 19.03 -9.46 -19.17
CA ILE A 40 18.38 -9.93 -17.93
C ILE A 40 19.09 -9.39 -16.67
N GLU A 41 20.42 -9.27 -16.66
CA GLU A 41 21.14 -8.65 -15.54
C GLU A 41 20.77 -7.18 -15.31
N HIS A 42 20.56 -6.39 -16.37
CA HIS A 42 20.16 -4.98 -16.23
C HIS A 42 18.71 -4.76 -15.81
N ILE A 43 17.84 -5.77 -15.99
CA ILE A 43 16.41 -5.69 -15.66
C ILE A 43 16.10 -6.28 -14.27
N VAL A 44 16.88 -7.27 -13.82
CA VAL A 44 16.63 -8.03 -12.58
C VAL A 44 17.52 -7.61 -11.41
N SER A 45 18.59 -6.84 -11.65
CA SER A 45 19.41 -6.27 -10.58
C SER A 45 19.86 -4.86 -10.94
N PRO A 46 19.10 -3.81 -10.56
CA PRO A 46 19.72 -2.50 -10.44
C PRO A 46 20.95 -2.65 -9.52
N PRO A 47 22.03 -1.90 -9.76
CA PRO A 47 23.20 -1.97 -8.88
C PRO A 47 22.73 -1.81 -7.43
N PRO A 48 23.27 -2.59 -6.47
CA PRO A 48 22.92 -2.42 -5.07
C PRO A 48 23.14 -0.94 -4.75
N LEU A 49 22.08 -0.27 -4.30
CA LEU A 49 22.21 1.07 -3.76
C LEU A 49 23.21 0.92 -2.62
N GLN A 50 24.38 1.52 -2.73
CA GLN A 50 25.29 1.62 -1.58
C GLN A 50 24.46 2.30 -0.49
N VAL A 51 24.12 1.54 0.57
CA VAL A 51 23.36 2.08 1.69
C VAL A 51 24.31 3.02 2.42
N THR A 52 24.34 4.28 2.02
CA THR A 52 25.02 5.33 2.75
C THR A 52 24.47 5.32 4.17
N PRO A 53 25.32 5.18 5.20
CA PRO A 53 24.87 5.24 6.58
C PRO A 53 24.02 6.48 6.81
N LEU A 54 22.83 6.30 7.39
CA LEU A 54 21.84 7.38 7.52
C LEU A 54 22.41 8.60 8.27
N ASN A 55 23.29 8.38 9.24
CA ASN A 55 23.99 9.42 9.99
C ASN A 55 24.94 10.29 9.12
N GLU A 56 25.47 9.76 8.03
CA GLU A 56 26.27 10.51 7.06
C GLU A 56 25.38 11.27 6.07
N LEU A 57 24.16 10.77 5.86
CA LEU A 57 23.18 11.36 4.97
C LEU A 57 22.41 12.52 5.64
N THR A 58 22.10 12.43 6.93
CA THR A 58 21.25 13.40 7.65
C THR A 58 22.07 14.55 8.25
N ASN A 59 21.55 15.77 8.19
CA ASN A 59 22.19 16.97 8.77
C ASN A 59 21.35 17.64 9.89
N THR A 60 20.18 17.09 10.20
CA THR A 60 19.22 17.66 11.16
C THR A 60 18.72 16.57 12.11
N ARG A 61 18.56 16.94 13.39
CA ARG A 61 17.97 16.09 14.43
C ARG A 61 16.80 16.81 15.06
N ILE A 62 15.65 16.16 15.10
CA ILE A 62 14.40 16.72 15.60
C ILE A 62 13.98 15.91 16.81
N PRO A 63 13.72 16.53 17.98
CA PRO A 63 13.21 15.80 19.14
C PRO A 63 11.88 15.11 18.80
N GLY A 64 11.88 13.77 18.80
CA GLY A 64 10.68 12.99 18.54
C GLY A 64 9.73 12.95 19.76
N PRO A 65 8.45 12.62 19.52
CA PRO A 65 7.41 12.62 20.55
C PRO A 65 7.63 11.56 21.64
N ASP A 66 8.38 10.49 21.35
CA ASP A 66 8.70 9.38 22.23
C ASP A 66 10.12 9.44 22.82
N GLY A 67 10.79 10.59 22.69
CA GLY A 67 12.15 10.81 23.20
C GLY A 67 13.26 10.24 22.33
N VAL A 68 12.93 9.65 21.17
CA VAL A 68 13.89 9.26 20.14
C VAL A 68 13.97 10.37 19.10
N ASP A 69 15.18 10.82 18.76
CA ASP A 69 15.36 11.83 17.71
C ASP A 69 14.89 11.31 16.34
N ILE A 70 14.11 12.12 15.64
CA ILE A 70 13.82 11.94 14.22
C ILE A 70 15.00 12.53 13.45
N LEU A 71 15.71 11.67 12.72
CA LEU A 71 16.78 12.09 11.83
C LEU A 71 16.17 12.67 10.55
N ALA A 72 16.75 13.75 10.04
CA ALA A 72 16.27 14.40 8.84
C ALA A 72 17.41 15.01 8.02
N TYR A 73 17.17 15.18 6.73
CA TYR A 73 17.97 16.06 5.89
C TYR A 73 17.22 17.36 5.63
N THR A 74 17.86 18.50 5.88
CA THR A 74 17.31 19.82 5.60
C THR A 74 18.16 20.51 4.54
N ALA A 75 17.53 20.81 3.41
CA ALA A 75 18.06 21.68 2.36
C ALA A 75 17.46 23.07 2.52
N THR A 76 18.26 24.12 2.41
CA THR A 76 17.77 25.51 2.51
C THR A 76 18.43 26.38 1.45
N ASN A 77 17.61 27.12 0.71
CA ASN A 77 18.09 28.21 -0.13
C ASN A 77 17.90 29.55 0.60
N ASN A 78 19.02 30.16 1.01
CA ASN A 78 19.05 31.40 1.80
C ASN A 78 18.58 32.65 1.05
N ASN A 79 18.18 32.52 -0.23
CA ASN A 79 17.66 33.63 -1.03
C ASN A 79 16.15 33.87 -0.82
N GLY A 80 15.45 32.99 -0.10
CA GLY A 80 14.04 33.16 0.28
C GLY A 80 13.86 33.92 1.60
N ASP A 81 12.63 34.32 1.91
CA ASP A 81 12.28 35.02 3.16
C ASP A 81 12.09 34.09 4.37
N GLY A 82 12.36 32.79 4.20
CA GLY A 82 12.24 31.76 5.24
C GLY A 82 10.81 31.36 5.60
N LYS A 83 9.80 31.80 4.84
CA LYS A 83 8.39 31.53 5.15
C LYS A 83 7.82 30.28 4.49
N ASN A 84 8.40 29.84 3.38
CA ASN A 84 7.92 28.67 2.64
C ASN A 84 8.70 27.43 3.07
N THR A 85 8.00 26.36 3.38
CA THR A 85 8.62 25.09 3.81
C THR A 85 7.93 23.90 3.17
N ILE A 86 8.75 22.90 2.81
CA ILE A 86 8.30 21.61 2.30
C ILE A 86 8.75 20.52 3.26
N ILE A 87 7.84 19.65 3.66
CA ILE A 87 8.18 18.33 4.21
C ILE A 87 8.21 17.34 3.05
N LEU A 88 9.35 16.68 2.82
CA LEU A 88 9.57 15.73 1.73
C LEU A 88 9.62 14.29 2.27
N LEU A 89 8.59 13.51 1.99
CA LEU A 89 8.49 12.12 2.44
C LEU A 89 9.12 11.15 1.44
N HIS A 90 10.05 10.33 1.95
CA HIS A 90 10.79 9.35 1.18
C HIS A 90 9.92 8.19 0.66
N GLU A 91 10.47 7.41 -0.28
CA GLU A 91 9.87 6.17 -0.77
C GLU A 91 10.04 5.01 0.24
N PHE A 92 9.51 3.83 -0.07
CA PHE A 92 9.57 2.64 0.80
C PHE A 92 10.98 2.11 1.14
N PHE A 93 12.06 2.66 0.56
CA PHE A 93 13.44 2.27 0.88
C PHE A 93 14.02 3.03 2.10
N GLY A 94 13.30 4.03 2.61
CA GLY A 94 13.79 4.93 3.66
C GLY A 94 14.45 6.19 3.08
N LEU A 95 14.97 7.05 3.96
CA LEU A 95 15.72 8.24 3.55
C LEU A 95 17.06 7.83 2.91
N ASN A 96 17.20 8.10 1.61
CA ASN A 96 18.35 7.69 0.80
C ASN A 96 18.91 8.87 -0.02
N PRO A 97 20.08 8.71 -0.68
CA PRO A 97 20.70 9.79 -1.45
C PRO A 97 19.80 10.42 -2.52
N SER A 98 18.98 9.62 -3.20
CA SER A 98 18.05 10.14 -4.22
C SER A 98 16.99 11.08 -3.63
N ILE A 99 16.50 10.82 -2.41
CA ILE A 99 15.57 11.73 -1.72
C ILE A 99 16.28 13.02 -1.29
N VAL A 100 17.54 12.93 -0.86
CA VAL A 100 18.36 14.10 -0.52
C VAL A 100 18.60 14.98 -1.75
N GLU A 101 18.95 14.40 -2.89
CA GLU A 101 19.10 15.14 -4.15
C GLU A 101 17.80 15.83 -4.56
N LYS A 102 16.65 15.17 -4.41
CA LYS A 102 15.33 15.77 -4.68
C LYS A 102 15.03 16.93 -3.71
N ALA A 103 15.41 16.81 -2.44
CA ALA A 103 15.26 17.88 -1.46
C ALA A 103 16.09 19.12 -1.82
N GLU A 104 17.35 18.92 -2.20
CA GLU A 104 18.25 19.98 -2.67
C GLU A 104 17.71 20.67 -3.94
N LEU A 105 17.26 19.88 -4.92
CA LEU A 105 16.69 20.40 -6.15
C LEU A 105 15.45 21.27 -5.88
N LEU A 106 14.51 20.78 -5.06
CA LEU A 106 13.30 21.52 -4.70
C LEU A 106 13.62 22.80 -3.91
N ALA A 107 14.52 22.73 -2.92
CA ALA A 107 14.93 23.88 -2.12
C ALA A 107 15.54 24.98 -3.00
N LYS A 108 16.43 24.57 -3.92
CA LYS A 108 17.07 25.46 -4.88
C LYS A 108 16.06 26.13 -5.81
N ASP A 109 15.20 25.36 -6.49
CA ASP A 109 14.34 25.87 -7.57
C ASP A 109 13.10 26.62 -7.08
N LEU A 110 12.69 26.39 -5.83
CA LEU A 110 11.55 27.07 -5.20
C LEU A 110 11.97 28.16 -4.21
N GLY A 111 13.27 28.25 -3.87
CA GLY A 111 13.76 29.25 -2.93
C GLY A 111 13.18 29.05 -1.52
N CYS A 112 13.05 27.81 -1.07
CA CYS A 112 12.38 27.46 0.19
C CYS A 112 13.25 26.52 1.05
N THR A 113 12.78 26.24 2.27
CA THR A 113 13.34 25.17 3.10
C THR A 113 12.66 23.86 2.77
N VAL A 114 13.43 22.80 2.55
CA VAL A 114 12.91 21.44 2.36
C VAL A 114 13.50 20.55 3.46
N ILE A 115 12.64 19.90 4.23
CA ILE A 115 13.05 18.93 5.25
C ILE A 115 12.55 17.54 4.86
N ALA A 116 13.46 16.57 4.79
CA ALA A 116 13.18 15.17 4.51
C ALA A 116 13.40 14.35 5.79
N PRO A 117 12.35 14.14 6.62
CA PRO A 117 12.46 13.32 7.82
C PRO A 117 12.51 11.83 7.47
N ASP A 118 13.31 11.07 8.22
CA ASP A 118 13.31 9.61 8.16
C ASP A 118 12.17 9.02 8.99
N THR A 119 11.08 8.65 8.30
CA THR A 119 9.89 8.07 8.94
C THR A 119 10.09 6.61 9.36
N PHE A 120 11.19 5.97 8.97
CA PHE A 120 11.58 4.62 9.42
C PHE A 120 12.55 4.62 10.60
N ARG A 121 12.86 5.80 11.16
CA ARG A 121 13.57 5.98 12.43
C ARG A 121 14.87 5.18 12.53
N GLY A 122 15.74 5.34 11.55
CA GLY A 122 17.05 4.72 11.48
C GLY A 122 17.18 3.64 10.41
N THR A 123 16.06 3.17 9.83
CA THR A 123 16.09 2.02 8.92
C THR A 123 16.03 2.44 7.46
N VAL A 124 17.12 2.15 6.74
CA VAL A 124 17.20 2.24 5.28
C VAL A 124 17.47 0.84 4.73
N THR A 125 16.93 0.52 3.55
CA THR A 125 17.16 -0.76 2.90
C THR A 125 17.07 -0.66 1.40
N ASP A 126 17.84 -1.48 0.70
CA ASP A 126 17.76 -1.77 -0.74
C ASP A 126 17.07 -3.12 -1.01
N PHE A 127 16.78 -3.89 0.05
CA PHE A 127 16.11 -5.18 -0.04
C PHE A 127 14.59 -4.99 -0.12
N VAL A 128 14.04 -5.15 -1.34
CA VAL A 128 12.63 -4.92 -1.66
C VAL A 128 11.64 -5.55 -0.67
N PRO A 129 11.79 -6.81 -0.23
CA PRO A 129 10.88 -7.38 0.77
C PRO A 129 10.89 -6.65 2.12
N LYS A 130 12.07 -6.20 2.60
CA LYS A 130 12.17 -5.39 3.82
C LYS A 130 11.60 -3.99 3.60
N ALA A 131 11.79 -3.40 2.42
CA ALA A 131 11.20 -2.10 2.06
C ALA A 131 9.66 -2.17 2.10
N ILE A 132 9.08 -3.20 1.48
CA ILE A 132 7.64 -3.48 1.55
C ILE A 132 7.20 -3.67 2.99
N TRP A 133 7.93 -4.47 3.78
CA TRP A 133 7.62 -4.67 5.20
C TRP A 133 7.60 -3.36 5.98
N LEU A 134 8.61 -2.50 5.82
CA LEU A 134 8.68 -1.20 6.48
C LEU A 134 7.51 -0.28 6.08
N ALA A 135 7.20 -0.22 4.79
CA ALA A 135 6.10 0.59 4.27
C ALA A 135 4.73 0.14 4.81
N LEU A 136 4.52 -1.17 4.93
CA LEU A 136 3.28 -1.75 5.43
C LEU A 136 3.15 -1.69 6.96
N THR A 137 4.25 -1.89 7.68
CA THR A 137 4.21 -1.98 9.15
C THR A 137 4.39 -0.65 9.86
N THR A 138 4.78 0.41 9.14
CA THR A 138 4.89 1.75 9.71
C THR A 138 3.50 2.37 9.91
N PRO A 139 3.05 2.54 11.18
CA PRO A 139 1.71 3.05 11.46
C PRO A 139 1.56 4.49 10.98
N GLN A 140 0.41 4.83 10.40
CA GLN A 140 0.11 6.21 9.98
C GLN A 140 0.24 7.18 11.16
N GLU A 141 -0.28 6.81 12.33
CA GLU A 141 -0.27 7.68 13.49
C GLU A 141 1.13 8.01 14.00
N ARG A 142 2.05 7.03 13.98
CA ARG A 142 3.47 7.29 14.30
C ARG A 142 4.09 8.30 13.33
N VAL A 143 3.77 8.19 12.04
CA VAL A 143 4.22 9.16 11.04
C VAL A 143 3.59 10.52 11.30
N ASN A 144 2.30 10.59 11.62
CA ASN A 144 1.62 11.83 11.98
C ASN A 144 2.31 12.53 13.16
N ASP A 145 2.60 11.81 14.24
CA ASP A 145 3.26 12.38 15.42
C ASP A 145 4.69 12.85 15.11
N ASP A 146 5.42 12.10 14.26
CA ASP A 146 6.75 12.49 13.78
C ASP A 146 6.67 13.78 12.94
N LEU A 147 5.67 13.92 12.07
CA LEU A 147 5.46 15.11 11.25
C LEU A 147 4.95 16.32 12.04
N ASP A 148 4.15 16.10 13.08
CA ASP A 148 3.78 17.15 14.03
C ASP A 148 5.03 17.69 14.76
N ALA A 149 5.99 16.81 15.09
CA ALA A 149 7.29 17.22 15.66
C ALA A 149 8.13 18.03 14.67
N VAL A 150 8.15 17.63 13.40
CA VAL A 150 8.80 18.39 12.32
C VAL A 150 8.16 19.77 12.16
N CYS A 151 6.82 19.86 12.15
CA CYS A 151 6.10 21.13 12.05
C CYS A 151 6.40 22.06 13.24
N ARG A 152 6.47 21.51 14.46
CA ARG A 152 6.88 22.26 15.67
C ARG A 152 8.31 22.77 15.54
N PHE A 153 9.24 21.93 15.11
CA PHE A 153 10.65 22.28 14.92
C PHE A 153 10.83 23.41 13.90
N LEU A 154 10.07 23.38 12.81
CA LEU A 154 10.06 24.42 11.78
C LEU A 154 9.29 25.69 12.19
N GLY A 155 8.55 25.68 13.29
CA GLY A 155 7.69 26.79 13.71
C GLY A 155 6.42 26.96 12.87
N CYS A 156 6.02 25.94 12.10
CA CYS A 156 4.83 25.95 11.24
C CYS A 156 3.49 25.94 12.01
N ASN A 157 3.53 25.72 13.33
CA ASN A 157 2.35 25.75 14.19
C ASN A 157 2.15 27.10 14.89
N THR A 158 3.17 27.95 14.91
CA THR A 158 3.17 29.21 15.67
C THR A 158 3.22 30.44 14.78
N ASP A 159 3.74 30.31 13.56
CA ASP A 159 3.84 31.40 12.60
C ASP A 159 2.82 31.21 11.47
N SER A 160 1.69 31.92 11.56
CA SER A 160 0.64 31.88 10.54
C SER A 160 1.09 32.46 9.19
N ALA A 161 2.23 33.13 9.11
CA ALA A 161 2.80 33.60 7.86
C ALA A 161 3.60 32.50 7.13
N LYS A 162 3.90 31.38 7.79
CA LYS A 162 4.58 30.25 7.15
C LYS A 162 3.60 29.42 6.33
N LYS A 163 3.98 29.15 5.09
CA LYS A 163 3.27 28.21 4.23
C LYS A 163 3.99 26.88 4.21
N LEU A 164 3.21 25.83 4.48
CA LEU A 164 3.70 24.47 4.50
C LEU A 164 3.14 23.70 3.30
N ALA A 165 4.00 22.95 2.63
CA ALA A 165 3.58 21.90 1.72
C ALA A 165 4.15 20.55 2.18
N VAL A 166 3.42 19.47 1.91
CA VAL A 166 3.85 18.09 2.15
C VAL A 166 3.92 17.39 0.80
N VAL A 167 5.14 17.03 0.40
CA VAL A 167 5.43 16.36 -0.86
C VAL A 167 5.87 14.93 -0.53
N GLY A 168 5.36 13.93 -1.21
CA GLY A 168 5.76 12.56 -0.96
C GLY A 168 5.78 11.68 -2.21
N PHE A 169 6.65 10.67 -2.20
CA PHE A 169 6.82 9.70 -3.29
C PHE A 169 6.43 8.29 -2.85
N CYS A 170 5.67 7.55 -3.66
CA CYS A 170 5.29 6.17 -3.37
C CYS A 170 4.61 6.06 -1.98
N TYR A 171 5.23 5.33 -1.05
CA TYR A 171 4.90 5.27 0.36
C TYR A 171 4.70 6.67 0.96
N GLY A 172 5.67 7.57 0.75
CA GLY A 172 5.60 8.95 1.22
C GLY A 172 4.44 9.73 0.62
N GLY A 173 4.07 9.46 -0.63
CA GLY A 173 2.92 10.12 -1.27
C GLY A 173 1.60 9.74 -0.59
N GLY A 174 1.44 8.45 -0.27
CA GLY A 174 0.28 7.97 0.49
C GLY A 174 0.24 8.47 1.93
N LYS A 175 1.42 8.61 2.59
CA LYS A 175 1.52 9.20 3.92
C LYS A 175 1.23 10.70 3.92
N ALA A 176 1.64 11.42 2.88
CA ALA A 176 1.46 12.87 2.74
C ALA A 176 -0.03 13.25 2.75
N ILE A 177 -0.83 12.66 1.86
CA ILE A 177 -2.27 12.97 1.77
C ILE A 177 -3.03 12.57 3.04
N ARG A 178 -2.67 11.44 3.67
CA ARG A 178 -3.28 11.04 4.94
C ARG A 178 -2.92 12.00 6.08
N TYR A 179 -1.68 12.48 6.14
CA TYR A 179 -1.27 13.43 7.15
C TYR A 179 -2.02 14.77 7.01
N THR A 180 -2.19 15.28 5.79
CA THR A 180 -2.91 16.54 5.56
C THR A 180 -4.42 16.40 5.76
N THR A 181 -5.03 15.26 5.44
CA THR A 181 -6.45 14.99 5.76
C THR A 181 -6.71 14.72 7.25
N GLN A 182 -5.72 14.29 8.02
CA GLN A 182 -5.89 13.92 9.44
C GLN A 182 -5.41 14.99 10.43
N ARG A 183 -4.31 15.70 10.14
CA ARG A 183 -3.64 16.58 11.12
C ARG A 183 -3.35 17.98 10.59
N LYS A 184 -2.95 18.11 9.32
CA LYS A 184 -2.42 19.38 8.79
C LYS A 184 -3.16 19.87 7.54
N HIS A 185 -4.43 20.20 7.76
CA HIS A 185 -5.40 20.59 6.74
C HIS A 185 -5.02 21.82 5.90
N ASP A 186 -4.20 22.72 6.46
CA ASP A 186 -3.75 23.96 5.82
C ASP A 186 -2.49 23.80 4.95
N ALA A 187 -1.93 22.58 4.86
CA ALA A 187 -0.75 22.31 4.04
C ALA A 187 -1.12 21.81 2.63
N ALA A 188 -0.54 22.44 1.60
CA ALA A 188 -0.68 21.94 0.23
C ALA A 188 -0.02 20.55 0.12
N THR A 189 -0.62 19.65 -0.66
CA THR A 189 -0.14 18.27 -0.75
C THR A 189 0.29 17.94 -2.18
N VAL A 190 1.46 17.33 -2.36
CA VAL A 190 1.87 16.75 -3.65
C VAL A 190 2.08 15.25 -3.50
N VAL A 191 1.30 14.47 -4.25
CA VAL A 191 1.31 13.00 -4.23
C VAL A 191 1.95 12.49 -5.51
N PHE A 192 3.21 12.07 -5.44
CA PHE A 192 3.86 11.32 -6.51
C PHE A 192 3.58 9.84 -6.36
N TYR A 193 2.76 9.28 -7.26
CA TYR A 193 2.46 7.84 -7.37
C TYR A 193 2.25 7.17 -6.00
N GLY A 194 1.50 7.83 -5.10
CA GLY A 194 1.18 7.34 -3.77
C GLY A 194 -0.28 6.96 -3.64
N SER A 195 -0.62 6.13 -2.64
CA SER A 195 -1.99 5.66 -2.42
C SER A 195 -2.95 6.83 -2.17
N PRO A 196 -3.94 7.07 -3.06
CA PRO A 196 -4.88 8.18 -2.92
C PRO A 196 -5.90 7.94 -1.81
N VAL A 197 -6.51 9.02 -1.31
CA VAL A 197 -7.67 9.00 -0.41
C VAL A 197 -8.89 9.34 -1.25
N THR A 198 -9.96 8.55 -1.17
CA THR A 198 -11.18 8.76 -1.98
C THR A 198 -12.44 8.97 -1.15
N ASP A 199 -12.32 8.99 0.18
CA ASP A 199 -13.44 9.36 1.04
C ASP A 199 -13.59 10.89 1.01
N VAL A 200 -14.71 11.35 0.46
CA VAL A 200 -15.06 12.77 0.37
C VAL A 200 -15.08 13.43 1.75
N ASN A 201 -15.55 12.75 2.79
CA ASN A 201 -15.62 13.31 4.14
C ASN A 201 -14.22 13.54 4.75
N GLU A 202 -13.25 12.69 4.39
CA GLU A 202 -11.85 12.92 4.78
C GLU A 202 -11.24 14.08 4.00
N LEU A 203 -11.52 14.15 2.69
CA LEU A 203 -10.99 15.19 1.81
C LEU A 203 -11.57 16.57 2.09
N GLN A 204 -12.84 16.66 2.52
CA GLN A 204 -13.50 17.92 2.93
C GLN A 204 -12.78 18.64 4.07
N ARG A 205 -11.92 17.94 4.84
CA ARG A 205 -11.13 18.57 5.89
C ARG A 205 -9.99 19.42 5.34
N LEU A 206 -9.58 19.23 4.08
CA LEU A 206 -8.47 19.95 3.47
C LEU A 206 -8.85 21.40 3.18
N ASN A 207 -7.99 22.32 3.63
CA ASN A 207 -8.09 23.76 3.42
C ASN A 207 -7.02 24.28 2.44
N ALA A 208 -6.32 23.36 1.77
CA ALA A 208 -5.21 23.64 0.87
C ALA A 208 -5.27 22.70 -0.34
N PRO A 209 -4.71 23.12 -1.50
CA PRO A 209 -4.86 22.38 -2.74
C PRO A 209 -4.04 21.07 -2.76
N VAL A 210 -4.39 20.17 -3.68
CA VAL A 210 -3.74 18.86 -3.89
C VAL A 210 -3.23 18.70 -5.33
N CYS A 211 -1.95 18.36 -5.49
CA CYS A 211 -1.36 17.94 -6.76
C CYS A 211 -1.14 16.42 -6.76
N GLY A 212 -1.54 15.74 -7.84
CA GLY A 212 -1.38 14.30 -8.01
C GLY A 212 -0.67 13.97 -9.30
N ILE A 213 0.39 13.16 -9.20
CA ILE A 213 1.27 12.81 -10.32
C ILE A 213 1.36 11.30 -10.42
N PHE A 214 0.74 10.74 -11.44
CA PHE A 214 0.60 9.29 -11.61
C PHE A 214 1.05 8.82 -13.00
N GLY A 215 1.36 7.53 -13.14
CA GLY A 215 1.66 6.90 -14.44
C GLY A 215 0.51 6.00 -14.90
N ASN A 216 0.19 5.98 -16.19
CA ASN A 216 -0.90 5.15 -16.71
C ASN A 216 -0.57 3.65 -16.79
N GLN A 217 0.70 3.27 -16.66
CA GLN A 217 1.16 1.88 -16.56
C GLN A 217 1.48 1.50 -15.11
N ASP A 218 1.09 2.31 -14.13
CA ASP A 218 1.25 1.98 -12.72
C ASP A 218 0.26 0.88 -12.34
N ALA A 219 0.76 -0.34 -12.16
CA ALA A 219 -0.05 -1.48 -11.80
C ALA A 219 -0.66 -1.38 -10.39
N GLN A 220 -0.19 -0.45 -9.54
CA GLN A 220 -0.75 -0.26 -8.20
C GLN A 220 -2.07 0.49 -8.22
N PHE A 221 -2.28 1.39 -9.18
CA PHE A 221 -3.44 2.28 -9.22
C PHE A 221 -4.13 2.20 -10.57
N SER A 222 -5.37 1.70 -10.58
CA SER A 222 -6.19 1.72 -11.79
C SER A 222 -6.53 3.16 -12.20
N SER A 223 -6.73 3.40 -13.49
CA SER A 223 -7.24 4.69 -13.99
C SER A 223 -8.52 5.10 -13.27
N SER A 224 -9.41 4.14 -12.99
CA SER A 224 -10.66 4.40 -12.27
C SER A 224 -10.48 4.88 -10.83
N LEU A 225 -9.44 4.40 -10.14
CA LEU A 225 -9.11 4.86 -8.79
C LEU A 225 -8.62 6.32 -8.84
N LEU A 226 -7.84 6.67 -9.86
CA LEU A 226 -7.32 8.03 -10.06
C LEU A 226 -8.44 8.99 -10.49
N ASP A 227 -9.36 8.56 -11.36
CA ASP A 227 -10.58 9.29 -11.70
C ASP A 227 -11.44 9.54 -10.45
N ASN A 228 -11.59 8.50 -9.61
CA ASN A 228 -12.36 8.60 -8.37
C ASN A 228 -11.70 9.57 -7.38
N PHE A 229 -10.37 9.54 -7.28
CA PHE A 229 -9.63 10.49 -6.45
C PHE A 229 -9.86 11.93 -6.89
N GLN A 230 -9.72 12.22 -8.19
CA GLN A 230 -9.99 13.55 -8.72
C GLN A 230 -11.44 13.97 -8.51
N SER A 231 -12.39 13.07 -8.76
CA SER A 231 -13.82 13.35 -8.55
C SER A 231 -14.14 13.62 -7.08
N SER A 232 -13.57 12.83 -6.17
CA SER A 232 -13.76 12.99 -4.72
C SER A 232 -13.18 14.31 -4.20
N LEU A 233 -12.04 14.77 -4.74
CA LEU A 233 -11.49 16.09 -4.45
C LEU A 233 -12.43 17.20 -4.95
N ASN A 234 -12.98 17.06 -6.15
CA ASN A 234 -13.95 18.02 -6.69
C ASN A 234 -15.23 18.07 -5.84
N ASP A 235 -15.76 16.91 -5.45
CA ASP A 235 -16.96 16.81 -4.60
C ASP A 235 -16.72 17.34 -3.18
N ALA A 236 -15.48 17.24 -2.69
CA ALA A 236 -15.05 17.85 -1.44
C ALA A 236 -14.81 19.37 -1.55
N GLY A 237 -14.85 19.95 -2.75
CA GLY A 237 -14.57 21.37 -2.98
C GLY A 237 -13.08 21.72 -2.86
N VAL A 238 -12.18 20.74 -3.03
CA VAL A 238 -10.73 20.91 -2.90
C VAL A 238 -10.09 21.18 -4.27
N ASP A 239 -9.43 22.33 -4.40
CA ASP A 239 -8.64 22.68 -5.58
C ASP A 239 -7.58 21.60 -5.85
N ASN A 240 -7.51 21.10 -7.09
CA ASN A 240 -6.60 20.03 -7.43
C ASN A 240 -6.00 20.11 -8.84
N ASP A 241 -4.80 19.56 -8.98
CA ASP A 241 -4.12 19.32 -10.26
C ASP A 241 -3.65 17.86 -10.31
N ILE A 242 -4.56 16.97 -10.74
CA ILE A 242 -4.31 15.55 -10.91
C ILE A 242 -3.95 15.25 -12.37
N ARG A 243 -2.78 14.65 -12.61
CA ARG A 243 -2.32 14.26 -13.94
C ARG A 243 -1.81 12.82 -13.97
N VAL A 244 -2.22 12.11 -15.02
CA VAL A 244 -1.77 10.75 -15.34
C VAL A 244 -0.91 10.79 -16.59
N TYR A 245 0.37 10.46 -16.45
CA TYR A 245 1.36 10.48 -17.51
C TYR A 245 1.39 9.18 -18.30
N SER A 246 1.44 9.29 -19.62
CA SER A 246 1.43 8.13 -20.52
C SER A 246 2.81 7.46 -20.64
N GLY A 247 2.83 6.13 -20.73
CA GLY A 247 4.03 5.36 -21.05
C GLY A 247 4.94 5.09 -19.86
N VAL A 248 4.49 5.39 -18.65
CA VAL A 248 5.27 5.22 -17.42
C VAL A 248 4.49 4.51 -16.34
N GLY A 249 5.21 3.67 -15.59
CA GLY A 249 4.68 2.95 -14.44
C GLY A 249 4.97 3.63 -13.11
N HIS A 250 4.88 2.86 -12.04
CA HIS A 250 5.21 3.31 -10.69
C HIS A 250 6.66 3.80 -10.57
N ALA A 251 6.90 4.80 -9.72
CA ALA A 251 8.24 5.33 -9.43
C ALA A 251 9.05 5.72 -10.70
N PHE A 252 8.39 6.36 -11.67
CA PHE A 252 9.02 6.73 -12.94
C PHE A 252 10.05 7.85 -12.82
N TRP A 253 10.02 8.64 -11.74
CA TRP A 253 11.06 9.61 -11.40
C TRP A 253 12.01 9.04 -10.33
N LYS A 254 13.10 8.44 -10.80
CA LYS A 254 14.08 7.72 -9.99
C LYS A 254 15.10 8.66 -9.35
N ASP A 255 15.66 9.59 -10.11
CA ASP A 255 16.74 10.47 -9.65
C ASP A 255 16.74 11.84 -10.37
N VAL A 256 17.52 12.78 -9.83
CA VAL A 256 17.59 14.16 -10.36
C VAL A 256 18.24 14.23 -11.74
N SER A 257 19.11 13.28 -12.10
CA SER A 257 19.78 13.28 -13.40
C SER A 257 18.78 13.14 -14.57
N GLN A 258 17.60 12.55 -14.34
CA GLN A 258 16.51 12.51 -15.31
C GLN A 258 15.96 13.91 -15.64
N ILE A 259 15.94 14.81 -14.66
CA ILE A 259 15.52 16.20 -14.85
C ILE A 259 16.60 16.99 -15.60
N GLU A 260 17.88 16.75 -15.27
CA GLU A 260 19.02 17.36 -15.94
C GLU A 260 19.10 16.97 -17.43
N ARG A 261 18.84 15.70 -17.73
CA ARG A 261 18.76 15.17 -19.12
C ARG A 261 17.47 15.57 -19.85
N ARG A 262 16.50 16.14 -19.14
CA ARG A 262 15.16 16.48 -19.65
C ARG A 262 14.38 15.25 -20.14
N ASP A 263 14.50 14.14 -19.41
CA ASP A 263 13.75 12.92 -19.70
C ASP A 263 12.24 13.20 -19.54
N GLN A 264 11.42 12.68 -20.46
CA GLN A 264 9.97 12.79 -20.41
C GLN A 264 9.34 11.43 -20.10
N PRO A 265 8.29 11.38 -19.26
CA PRO A 265 7.53 12.49 -18.68
C PRO A 265 8.08 13.07 -17.34
N GLN A 266 9.27 12.68 -16.88
CA GLN A 266 9.82 13.07 -15.57
C GLN A 266 9.94 14.58 -15.42
N THR A 267 10.42 15.25 -16.47
CA THR A 267 10.60 16.70 -16.48
C THR A 267 9.25 17.43 -16.40
N ASP A 268 8.24 16.94 -17.12
CA ASP A 268 6.89 17.52 -17.04
C ASP A 268 6.27 17.31 -15.66
N ALA A 269 6.45 16.15 -15.04
CA ALA A 269 6.00 15.86 -13.68
C ALA A 269 6.67 16.78 -12.65
N TYR A 270 7.99 17.01 -12.79
CA TYR A 270 8.73 17.96 -11.96
C TYR A 270 8.23 19.40 -12.15
N ASN A 271 7.99 19.81 -13.40
CA ASN A 271 7.46 21.14 -13.72
C ASN A 271 6.05 21.33 -13.16
N GLN A 272 5.19 20.31 -13.22
CA GLN A 272 3.86 20.34 -12.61
C GLN A 272 3.97 20.59 -11.10
N CYS A 273 4.76 19.79 -10.39
CA CYS A 273 5.01 19.93 -8.95
C CYS A 273 5.55 21.32 -8.59
N THR A 274 6.59 21.80 -9.27
CA THR A 274 7.19 23.11 -8.93
C THR A 274 6.29 24.28 -9.31
N THR A 275 5.49 24.18 -10.37
CA THR A 275 4.51 25.22 -10.72
C THR A 275 3.41 25.29 -9.67
N PHE A 276 2.82 24.16 -9.32
CA PHE A 276 1.83 24.04 -8.25
C PHE A 276 2.32 24.63 -6.93
N LEU A 277 3.55 24.30 -6.51
CA LEU A 277 4.13 24.81 -5.27
C LEU A 277 4.41 26.32 -5.34
N ARG A 278 4.88 26.87 -6.47
CA ARG A 278 5.07 28.32 -6.64
C ARG A 278 3.75 29.08 -6.53
N GLU A 279 2.70 28.56 -7.15
CA GLU A 279 1.36 29.17 -7.08
C GLU A 279 0.83 29.14 -5.64
N PHE A 280 0.92 27.99 -4.96
CA PHE A 280 0.54 27.88 -3.56
C PHE A 280 1.36 28.83 -2.67
N PHE A 281 2.66 28.95 -2.86
CA PHE A 281 3.49 29.86 -2.07
C PHE A 281 3.23 31.34 -2.36
N SER A 282 2.83 31.69 -3.58
CA SER A 282 2.59 33.08 -3.99
C SER A 282 1.17 33.59 -3.69
N SER A 283 0.21 32.70 -3.43
CA SER A 283 -1.18 33.11 -3.16
C SER A 283 -1.30 33.96 -1.88
N SER A 284 -2.24 34.89 -1.81
CA SER A 284 -2.64 35.51 -0.54
C SER A 284 -3.80 34.69 0.00
N THR A 285 -3.67 34.09 1.19
CA THR A 285 -4.65 33.14 1.75
C THR A 285 -6.04 33.75 1.84
N MET A 286 -6.98 33.30 0.99
CA MET A 286 -8.42 33.48 1.22
C MET A 286 -8.93 32.30 2.04
N ARG A 287 -9.67 32.61 3.11
CA ARG A 287 -10.47 31.63 3.89
C ARG A 287 -11.76 31.34 3.13
N VAL A 288 -12.13 30.06 3.04
CA VAL A 288 -13.45 29.63 2.57
C VAL A 288 -14.22 29.05 3.75
N ASP A 289 -15.48 29.46 3.88
CA ASP A 289 -16.47 29.03 4.88
C ASP A 289 -17.13 27.70 4.44
N ASP A 290 -17.41 26.83 5.41
CA ASP A 290 -18.02 25.52 5.25
C ASP A 290 -19.51 25.58 4.85
N THR A 291 -19.95 24.75 3.89
CA THR A 291 -21.36 24.35 3.75
C THR A 291 -21.46 22.92 3.22
N ILE A 292 -22.00 22.00 4.04
CA ILE A 292 -22.27 20.59 3.71
C ILE A 292 -23.68 20.42 3.13
N LYS A 293 -23.85 19.53 2.14
CA LYS A 293 -25.15 18.99 1.69
C LYS A 293 -25.10 17.46 1.57
N GLU A 294 -26.12 16.81 2.13
CA GLU A 294 -26.45 15.37 2.04
C GLU A 294 -27.55 15.07 1.00
N ALA A 295 -27.54 13.85 0.44
CA ALA A 295 -28.68 13.02 -0.05
C ALA A 295 -28.13 11.73 -0.74
N ALA A 296 -28.77 10.55 -0.82
CA ALA A 296 -29.97 9.91 -0.26
C ALA A 296 -29.96 8.39 -0.62
N ALA A 297 -30.70 7.56 0.14
CA ALA A 297 -30.70 6.10 0.09
C ALA A 297 -31.53 5.45 -1.04
N THR A 298 -31.12 4.26 -1.50
CA THR A 298 -31.86 3.37 -2.43
C THR A 298 -31.96 1.95 -1.85
N SER A 299 -33.08 1.25 -2.15
CA SER A 299 -33.49 -0.06 -1.60
C SER A 299 -32.48 -1.22 -1.76
N SER A 300 -32.11 -1.85 -0.63
CA SER A 300 -31.11 -2.91 -0.43
C SER A 300 -31.20 -4.17 -1.34
N THR A 301 -32.40 -4.70 -1.61
CA THR A 301 -32.54 -6.02 -2.28
C THR A 301 -32.07 -6.05 -3.73
N THR A 302 -32.04 -4.90 -4.43
CA THR A 302 -31.59 -4.81 -5.83
C THR A 302 -30.07 -4.62 -5.95
N ILE A 303 -29.39 -4.24 -4.86
CA ILE A 303 -27.98 -3.83 -4.89
C ILE A 303 -27.07 -5.06 -4.81
N LYS A 304 -27.35 -5.98 -3.88
CA LYS A 304 -26.60 -7.24 -3.71
C LYS A 304 -26.62 -8.09 -4.98
N SER A 305 -27.78 -8.24 -5.62
CA SER A 305 -27.89 -9.02 -6.87
C SER A 305 -27.06 -8.40 -7.99
N ARG A 306 -27.09 -7.07 -8.15
CA ARG A 306 -26.27 -6.37 -9.16
C ARG A 306 -24.78 -6.59 -8.95
N PHE A 307 -24.30 -6.52 -7.69
CA PHE A 307 -22.90 -6.81 -7.38
C PHE A 307 -22.53 -8.26 -7.71
N LEU A 308 -23.32 -9.24 -7.25
CA LEU A 308 -23.04 -10.65 -7.49
C LEU A 308 -23.09 -11.01 -8.99
N ASP A 309 -24.09 -10.55 -9.72
CA ASP A 309 -24.22 -10.77 -11.16
C ASP A 309 -23.05 -10.17 -11.96
N SER A 310 -22.41 -9.12 -11.43
CA SER A 310 -21.24 -8.52 -12.08
C SER A 310 -20.00 -9.41 -12.01
N LEU A 311 -19.93 -10.35 -11.07
CA LEU A 311 -18.80 -11.26 -10.89
C LEU A 311 -18.75 -12.35 -11.98
N ASP A 312 -19.91 -12.73 -12.53
CA ASP A 312 -20.03 -13.76 -13.56
C ASP A 312 -19.68 -13.27 -14.98
N ARG A 313 -19.50 -11.95 -15.17
CA ARG A 313 -19.12 -11.37 -16.46
C ARG A 313 -17.61 -11.55 -16.75
N PRO A 314 -17.22 -11.80 -18.01
CA PRO A 314 -15.82 -11.99 -18.38
C PRO A 314 -14.97 -10.77 -17.99
N TYR A 315 -13.77 -11.07 -17.49
CA TYR A 315 -12.89 -10.11 -16.83
C TYR A 315 -12.16 -9.22 -17.84
N ASP A 316 -12.62 -7.98 -17.98
CA ASP A 316 -11.79 -6.87 -18.48
C ASP A 316 -11.16 -6.18 -17.25
N LEU A 317 -9.82 -6.27 -17.15
CA LEU A 317 -9.00 -5.73 -16.05
C LEU A 317 -9.33 -4.27 -15.71
N ASN A 318 -9.81 -3.48 -16.66
CA ASN A 318 -10.05 -2.05 -16.46
C ASN A 318 -11.54 -1.73 -16.24
N GLN A 319 -12.44 -2.23 -17.09
CA GLN A 319 -13.85 -1.82 -17.06
C GLN A 319 -14.69 -2.61 -16.05
N GLY A 320 -14.43 -3.92 -15.91
CA GLY A 320 -15.15 -4.79 -14.97
C GLY A 320 -14.78 -4.53 -13.50
N SER A 321 -13.54 -4.12 -13.24
CA SER A 321 -13.07 -3.77 -11.89
C SER A 321 -13.71 -2.48 -11.34
N LYS A 322 -13.89 -1.47 -12.21
CA LYS A 322 -14.58 -0.20 -11.87
C LYS A 322 -16.04 -0.42 -11.51
N GLU A 323 -16.76 -1.21 -12.31
CA GLU A 323 -18.17 -1.57 -12.06
C GLU A 323 -18.30 -2.35 -10.74
N ARG A 324 -17.46 -3.37 -10.51
CA ARG A 324 -17.48 -4.20 -9.29
C ARG A 324 -17.17 -3.42 -8.02
N THR A 325 -16.17 -2.54 -8.04
CA THR A 325 -15.83 -1.68 -6.89
C THR A 325 -17.00 -0.75 -6.54
N GLY A 326 -17.60 -0.12 -7.56
CA GLY A 326 -18.75 0.77 -7.37
C GLY A 326 -19.97 0.04 -6.79
N LEU A 327 -20.27 -1.15 -7.31
CA LEU A 327 -21.37 -1.99 -6.81
C LEU A 327 -21.10 -2.53 -5.39
N LEU A 328 -19.85 -2.84 -5.04
CA LEU A 328 -19.49 -3.25 -3.69
C LEU A 328 -19.64 -2.10 -2.69
N ASN A 329 -19.26 -0.88 -3.07
CA ASN A 329 -19.44 0.30 -2.23
C ASN A 329 -20.92 0.63 -2.03
N ASP A 330 -21.73 0.49 -3.08
CA ASP A 330 -23.19 0.64 -3.00
C ASP A 330 -23.80 -0.41 -2.04
N LEU A 331 -23.32 -1.66 -2.10
CA LEU A 331 -23.74 -2.72 -1.17
C LEU A 331 -23.41 -2.39 0.28
N ILE A 332 -22.21 -1.87 0.56
CA ILE A 332 -21.79 -1.50 1.91
C ILE A 332 -22.65 -0.35 2.45
N GLN A 333 -22.89 0.68 1.63
CA GLN A 333 -23.62 1.87 2.07
C GLN A 333 -25.12 1.66 2.19
N ASN A 334 -25.70 0.89 1.27
CA ASN A 334 -27.15 0.83 1.09
C ASN A 334 -27.74 -0.59 1.25
N GLY A 335 -26.90 -1.60 1.52
CA GLY A 335 -27.35 -2.98 1.76
C GLY A 335 -27.78 -3.24 3.21
N ASP A 336 -28.58 -4.30 3.41
CA ASP A 336 -29.05 -4.73 4.72
C ASP A 336 -27.97 -5.54 5.46
N SER A 337 -26.94 -4.85 5.96
CA SER A 337 -25.95 -5.48 6.85
C SER A 337 -26.55 -5.78 8.22
N ILE A 338 -26.11 -6.89 8.83
CA ILE A 338 -26.33 -7.16 10.25
C ILE A 338 -25.73 -6.00 11.07
N GLN A 339 -26.46 -5.57 12.09
CA GLN A 339 -26.01 -4.56 13.04
C GLN A 339 -24.79 -5.06 13.81
N GLN A 340 -23.78 -4.20 13.97
CA GLN A 340 -22.54 -4.53 14.69
C GLN A 340 -21.88 -5.80 14.14
N PRO A 341 -21.49 -5.80 12.85
CA PRO A 341 -21.05 -7.00 12.15
C PRO A 341 -19.74 -7.61 12.68
N GLY A 342 -18.99 -6.86 13.50
CA GLY A 342 -17.80 -7.36 14.20
C GLY A 342 -18.07 -8.00 15.56
N SER A 343 -19.28 -7.88 16.11
CA SER A 343 -19.61 -8.42 17.43
C SER A 343 -19.80 -9.94 17.39
N LEU A 344 -19.24 -10.65 18.38
CA LEU A 344 -19.33 -12.11 18.45
C LEU A 344 -20.79 -12.61 18.44
N GLU A 345 -21.70 -11.87 19.08
CA GLU A 345 -23.13 -12.18 19.11
C GLU A 345 -23.80 -12.06 17.74
N SER A 346 -23.42 -11.04 16.96
CA SER A 346 -23.96 -10.79 15.63
C SER A 346 -23.43 -11.77 14.58
N PHE A 347 -22.13 -12.10 14.63
CA PHE A 347 -21.50 -12.83 13.53
C PHE A 347 -21.43 -14.35 13.75
N MET A 348 -21.33 -14.86 14.99
CA MET A 348 -21.27 -16.32 15.24
C MET A 348 -22.47 -17.12 14.71
N PRO A 349 -23.71 -16.60 14.67
CA PRO A 349 -24.83 -17.33 14.08
C PRO A 349 -24.71 -17.55 12.56
N VAL A 350 -23.92 -16.72 11.87
CA VAL A 350 -23.81 -16.73 10.40
C VAL A 350 -22.44 -17.16 9.90
N ALA A 351 -21.37 -17.02 10.69
CA ALA A 351 -20.00 -17.33 10.32
C ALA A 351 -19.73 -18.81 9.99
N PRO A 352 -20.23 -19.80 10.74
CA PRO A 352 -19.85 -21.19 10.52
C PRO A 352 -20.24 -21.70 9.12
N GLY A 353 -19.29 -22.33 8.44
CA GLY A 353 -19.44 -22.81 7.07
C GLY A 353 -18.24 -22.48 6.20
N ARG A 354 -18.36 -22.81 4.91
CA ARG A 354 -17.31 -22.58 3.92
C ARG A 354 -17.52 -21.25 3.22
N TRP A 355 -16.46 -20.47 3.12
CA TRP A 355 -16.45 -19.15 2.52
C TRP A 355 -15.38 -19.08 1.43
N ARG A 356 -15.75 -18.54 0.27
CA ARG A 356 -14.84 -18.33 -0.85
C ARG A 356 -14.63 -16.84 -1.04
N VAL A 357 -13.38 -16.42 -1.18
CA VAL A 357 -13.08 -15.05 -1.62
C VAL A 357 -13.52 -14.91 -3.07
N ILE A 358 -14.49 -14.05 -3.30
CA ILE A 358 -15.09 -13.81 -4.63
C ILE A 358 -14.59 -12.49 -5.25
N TYR A 359 -14.05 -11.59 -4.43
CA TYR A 359 -13.48 -10.34 -4.91
C TYR A 359 -12.41 -9.81 -3.95
N ALA A 360 -11.19 -9.63 -4.44
CA ALA A 360 -10.06 -9.07 -3.70
C ALA A 360 -9.07 -8.43 -4.69
N PRO A 361 -9.19 -7.11 -4.98
CA PRO A 361 -8.47 -6.45 -6.07
C PRO A 361 -6.96 -6.61 -5.96
N HIS A 362 -6.41 -6.47 -4.76
CA HIS A 362 -4.97 -6.61 -4.53
C HIS A 362 -4.49 -8.04 -4.84
N MET A 363 -5.27 -9.07 -4.52
CA MET A 363 -4.92 -10.48 -4.82
C MET A 363 -4.96 -10.75 -6.33
N THR A 364 -6.00 -10.28 -7.02
CA THR A 364 -6.16 -10.47 -8.47
C THR A 364 -5.09 -9.72 -9.27
N THR A 365 -4.71 -8.51 -8.84
CA THR A 365 -3.61 -7.75 -9.45
C THR A 365 -2.27 -8.47 -9.26
N MET A 366 -1.96 -8.92 -8.05
CA MET A 366 -0.73 -9.66 -7.77
C MET A 366 -0.65 -10.98 -8.56
N SER A 367 -1.76 -11.71 -8.69
CA SER A 367 -1.77 -12.96 -9.44
C SER A 367 -1.64 -12.74 -10.95
N GLY A 368 -2.30 -11.70 -11.48
CA GLY A 368 -2.16 -11.28 -12.88
C GLY A 368 -0.74 -10.89 -13.25
N LEU A 369 -0.03 -10.14 -12.38
CA LEU A 369 1.37 -9.79 -12.58
C LEU A 369 2.32 -11.00 -12.55
N ALA A 370 2.01 -12.00 -11.72
CA ALA A 370 2.77 -13.25 -11.63
C ALA A 370 2.42 -14.25 -12.76
N GLY A 371 1.48 -13.93 -13.65
CA GLY A 371 1.05 -14.80 -14.74
C GLY A 371 0.35 -16.08 -14.26
N GLY A 372 -0.41 -16.00 -13.17
CA GLY A 372 -1.05 -17.16 -12.57
C GLY A 372 -2.39 -16.88 -11.88
N GLU A 373 -2.98 -17.93 -11.33
CA GLU A 373 -4.25 -17.86 -10.61
C GLU A 373 -4.05 -18.03 -9.11
N PHE A 374 -4.86 -17.30 -8.35
CA PHE A 374 -4.85 -17.34 -6.89
C PHE A 374 -6.28 -17.32 -6.38
N SER A 375 -6.65 -18.35 -5.60
CA SER A 375 -7.96 -18.42 -4.97
C SER A 375 -7.83 -18.77 -3.50
N VAL A 376 -8.73 -18.24 -2.68
CA VAL A 376 -8.70 -18.44 -1.22
C VAL A 376 -10.07 -18.90 -0.76
N GLN A 377 -10.06 -19.96 0.04
CA GLN A 377 -11.20 -20.48 0.75
C GLN A 377 -10.92 -20.43 2.25
N TYR A 378 -11.98 -20.25 3.03
CA TYR A 378 -11.98 -20.33 4.48
C TYR A 378 -13.05 -21.33 4.93
N ASP A 379 -12.73 -22.17 5.88
CA ASP A 379 -13.66 -23.04 6.58
C ASP A 379 -13.72 -22.54 8.03
N LEU A 380 -14.86 -21.96 8.42
CA LEU A 380 -15.11 -21.42 9.75
C LEU A 380 -15.98 -22.42 10.52
N ASN A 381 -15.59 -22.77 11.74
CA ASN A 381 -16.27 -23.76 12.56
C ASN A 381 -17.06 -23.11 13.70
N ASP A 382 -18.08 -23.83 14.19
CA ASP A 382 -18.95 -23.39 15.29
C ASP A 382 -18.19 -23.12 16.60
N ASP A 383 -17.02 -23.74 16.76
CA ASP A 383 -16.15 -23.61 17.94
C ASP A 383 -15.20 -22.40 17.87
N GLY A 384 -15.32 -21.56 16.84
CA GLY A 384 -14.47 -20.38 16.64
C GLY A 384 -13.13 -20.69 15.98
N THR A 385 -12.91 -21.90 15.46
CA THR A 385 -11.70 -22.25 14.71
C THR A 385 -11.86 -21.98 13.22
N ILE A 386 -10.79 -21.54 12.57
CA ILE A 386 -10.74 -21.26 11.13
C ILE A 386 -9.61 -22.03 10.47
N VAL A 387 -9.88 -22.51 9.26
CA VAL A 387 -8.85 -23.00 8.33
C VAL A 387 -8.96 -22.18 7.06
N SER A 388 -7.83 -21.78 6.47
CA SER A 388 -7.78 -21.15 5.16
C SER A 388 -6.95 -21.99 4.22
N HIS A 389 -7.42 -22.13 2.99
CA HIS A 389 -6.72 -22.78 1.89
C HIS A 389 -6.57 -21.80 0.74
N ALA A 390 -5.33 -21.39 0.47
CA ALA A 390 -4.98 -20.60 -0.69
C ALA A 390 -4.41 -21.50 -1.79
N LYS A 391 -5.08 -21.60 -2.93
CA LYS A 391 -4.58 -22.28 -4.12
C LYS A 391 -3.74 -21.30 -4.93
N CYS A 392 -2.49 -21.69 -5.22
CA CYS A 392 -1.55 -20.93 -6.01
C CYS A 392 -1.26 -21.70 -7.30
N ASN A 393 -1.49 -21.09 -8.45
CA ASN A 393 -1.17 -21.65 -9.76
C ASN A 393 -0.33 -20.64 -10.54
N PHE A 394 0.95 -20.56 -10.21
CA PHE A 394 1.93 -19.68 -10.85
C PHE A 394 2.91 -20.46 -11.72
N PRO A 395 3.58 -19.82 -12.70
CA PRO A 395 4.57 -20.48 -13.57
C PRO A 395 5.70 -21.19 -12.80
N PHE A 396 6.05 -20.68 -11.61
CA PHE A 396 7.15 -21.16 -10.76
C PHE A 396 6.69 -21.99 -9.56
N TYR A 397 5.38 -22.01 -9.25
CA TYR A 397 4.84 -22.77 -8.13
C TYR A 397 3.38 -23.11 -8.35
N LYS A 398 3.05 -24.40 -8.21
CA LYS A 398 1.68 -24.91 -8.20
C LYS A 398 1.43 -25.66 -6.91
N GLY A 399 0.36 -25.34 -6.21
CA GLY A 399 0.08 -25.96 -4.93
C GLY A 399 -0.85 -25.16 -4.03
N PHE A 400 -0.88 -25.55 -2.77
CA PHE A 400 -1.71 -24.97 -1.73
C PHE A 400 -0.84 -24.46 -0.58
N LEU A 401 -1.19 -23.29 -0.08
CA LEU A 401 -0.72 -22.80 1.20
C LEU A 401 -1.92 -22.63 2.11
N SER A 402 -1.86 -23.34 3.22
CA SER A 402 -2.96 -23.45 4.16
C SER A 402 -2.53 -22.94 5.52
N VAL A 403 -3.46 -22.36 6.26
CA VAL A 403 -3.27 -21.89 7.63
C VAL A 403 -4.46 -22.29 8.48
N SER A 404 -4.24 -22.51 9.77
CA SER A 404 -5.33 -22.65 10.74
C SER A 404 -5.16 -21.69 11.89
N GLY A 405 -6.24 -21.47 12.64
CA GLY A 405 -6.28 -20.54 13.74
C GLY A 405 -7.64 -20.46 14.40
N SER A 406 -7.87 -19.31 15.01
CA SER A 406 -9.14 -18.94 15.64
C SER A 406 -9.63 -17.60 15.13
N PHE A 407 -10.94 -17.37 15.23
CA PHE A 407 -11.55 -16.09 14.95
C PHE A 407 -12.42 -15.64 16.13
N GLY A 408 -12.58 -14.34 16.29
CA GLY A 408 -13.30 -13.73 17.38
C GLY A 408 -13.62 -12.27 17.10
N SER A 409 -14.07 -11.56 18.13
CA SER A 409 -14.43 -10.14 18.07
C SER A 409 -13.43 -9.30 18.85
N VAL A 410 -13.05 -8.14 18.30
CA VAL A 410 -12.36 -7.08 19.05
C VAL A 410 -13.39 -6.12 19.62
N ASN A 411 -14.34 -5.69 18.79
CA ASN A 411 -15.44 -4.80 19.15
C ASN A 411 -16.61 -5.01 18.17
N ASN A 412 -17.59 -4.11 18.22
CA ASN A 412 -18.83 -4.21 17.43
C ASN A 412 -18.62 -4.14 15.91
N GLU A 413 -17.49 -3.67 15.40
CA GLU A 413 -17.22 -3.45 13.97
C GLU A 413 -16.01 -4.24 13.47
N VAL A 414 -15.22 -4.79 14.39
CA VAL A 414 -13.92 -5.37 14.09
C VAL A 414 -13.82 -6.80 14.60
N CYS A 415 -13.50 -7.72 13.70
CA CYS A 415 -13.17 -9.10 14.02
C CYS A 415 -11.67 -9.32 14.13
N ARG A 416 -11.30 -10.31 14.92
CA ARG A 416 -9.93 -10.80 15.05
C ARG A 416 -9.83 -12.20 14.44
N VAL A 417 -8.78 -12.47 13.69
CA VAL A 417 -8.42 -13.78 13.15
C VAL A 417 -6.96 -14.03 13.51
N ASP A 418 -6.72 -14.90 14.47
CA ASP A 418 -5.39 -15.30 14.89
C ASP A 418 -5.04 -16.65 14.28
N PHE A 419 -4.12 -16.66 13.32
CA PHE A 419 -3.56 -17.89 12.78
C PHE A 419 -2.37 -18.37 13.62
N ASP A 420 -2.28 -19.67 13.85
CA ASP A 420 -1.26 -20.29 14.71
C ASP A 420 -0.49 -21.44 14.03
N GLU A 421 -1.02 -22.00 12.94
CA GLU A 421 -0.35 -23.01 12.12
C GLU A 421 -0.39 -22.67 10.62
N ALA A 422 0.62 -23.14 9.88
CA ALA A 422 0.73 -22.97 8.44
C ALA A 422 1.36 -24.21 7.79
N TRP A 423 0.92 -24.58 6.59
CA TRP A 423 1.50 -25.68 5.81
C TRP A 423 1.36 -25.49 4.30
N ILE A 424 2.20 -26.20 3.55
CA ILE A 424 2.26 -26.12 2.08
C ILE A 424 2.12 -27.52 1.48
N LYS A 425 1.40 -27.61 0.37
CA LYS A 425 1.36 -28.77 -0.52
C LYS A 425 1.73 -28.34 -1.94
N ALA A 426 2.91 -28.71 -2.41
CA ALA A 426 3.20 -28.61 -3.84
C ALA A 426 2.32 -29.63 -4.60
N SER A 427 1.73 -29.20 -5.71
CA SER A 427 0.86 -30.03 -6.51
C SER A 427 1.10 -29.76 -7.99
N ASN A 428 1.22 -30.83 -8.78
CA ASN A 428 1.35 -30.74 -10.23
C ASN A 428 0.04 -31.12 -10.97
N HIS A 429 -1.03 -31.45 -10.22
CA HIS A 429 -2.31 -31.90 -10.77
C HIS A 429 -3.43 -30.94 -10.37
N GLU A 430 -4.28 -30.56 -11.35
CA GLU A 430 -5.33 -29.54 -11.13
C GLU A 430 -6.37 -29.93 -10.07
N ASN A 431 -6.57 -31.24 -9.86
CA ASN A 431 -7.57 -31.83 -8.95
C ASN A 431 -7.02 -32.20 -7.57
N ASP A 432 -5.77 -31.89 -7.25
CA ASP A 432 -5.26 -32.16 -5.91
C ASP A 432 -5.97 -31.27 -4.88
N GLU A 433 -6.31 -31.85 -3.73
CA GLU A 433 -6.86 -31.11 -2.60
C GLU A 433 -5.76 -30.66 -1.62
N PRO A 434 -5.93 -29.56 -0.87
CA PRO A 434 -4.99 -29.19 0.18
C PRO A 434 -4.92 -30.28 1.26
N TYR A 435 -3.82 -30.30 2.03
CA TYR A 435 -3.83 -31.07 3.28
C TYR A 435 -4.82 -30.40 4.25
N PRO A 436 -5.63 -31.18 4.99
CA PRO A 436 -6.63 -30.61 5.88
C PRO A 436 -6.01 -29.96 7.14
N ASN A 437 -4.81 -30.39 7.53
CA ASN A 437 -4.10 -29.90 8.70
C ASN A 437 -2.59 -30.20 8.61
N ILE A 438 -1.80 -29.61 9.50
CA ILE A 438 -0.35 -29.81 9.57
C ILE A 438 0.04 -31.28 9.83
N GLN A 439 -0.78 -32.06 10.54
CA GLN A 439 -0.50 -33.46 10.86
C GLN A 439 -0.53 -34.34 9.61
N SER A 440 -1.33 -33.96 8.62
CA SER A 440 -1.45 -34.65 7.32
C SER A 440 -0.26 -34.40 6.39
N VAL A 441 0.62 -33.45 6.73
CA VAL A 441 1.83 -33.16 5.95
C VAL A 441 2.91 -34.21 6.24
N PRO A 442 3.51 -34.86 5.22
CA PRO A 442 4.61 -35.81 5.41
C PRO A 442 5.79 -35.18 6.17
N ASP A 443 6.39 -35.93 7.10
CA ASP A 443 7.50 -35.44 7.91
C ASP A 443 8.72 -35.10 7.03
N SER A 444 9.10 -33.82 7.07
CA SER A 444 10.20 -33.26 6.28
C SER A 444 10.80 -32.05 6.99
N ILE A 445 12.03 -31.69 6.61
CA ILE A 445 12.70 -30.46 7.09
C ILE A 445 11.82 -29.22 6.81
N LEU A 446 11.13 -29.23 5.67
CA LEU A 446 10.24 -28.16 5.21
C LEU A 446 9.02 -27.98 6.15
N LYS A 447 8.43 -29.07 6.66
CA LYS A 447 7.32 -29.04 7.64
C LYS A 447 7.72 -28.33 8.94
N SER A 448 8.92 -28.61 9.46
CA SER A 448 9.40 -28.01 10.71
C SER A 448 9.75 -26.53 10.55
N LEU A 449 10.32 -26.15 9.40
CA LEU A 449 10.66 -24.77 9.07
C LEU A 449 9.39 -23.91 8.90
N ILE A 450 8.43 -24.37 8.09
CA ILE A 450 7.16 -23.65 7.85
C ILE A 450 6.36 -23.49 9.14
N ARG A 451 6.32 -24.50 10.01
CA ARG A 451 5.65 -24.41 11.31
C ARG A 451 6.24 -23.29 12.19
N ASN A 452 7.56 -23.15 12.21
CA ASN A 452 8.23 -22.11 13.00
C ASN A 452 8.07 -20.71 12.38
N LEU A 453 8.00 -20.63 11.05
CA LEU A 453 7.81 -19.39 10.31
C LEU A 453 6.38 -18.86 10.34
N GLY A 454 5.39 -19.76 10.28
CA GLY A 454 3.99 -19.39 10.47
C GLY A 454 3.85 -18.61 11.77
N LYS A 455 4.26 -19.22 12.90
CA LYS A 455 4.23 -18.58 14.23
C LYS A 455 4.97 -17.24 14.32
N ALA A 456 6.01 -17.01 13.52
CA ALA A 456 6.77 -15.75 13.52
C ALA A 456 6.25 -14.70 12.52
N ALA A 457 5.50 -15.11 11.49
CA ALA A 457 4.94 -14.24 10.46
C ALA A 457 3.53 -13.73 10.78
N PHE A 458 2.87 -14.30 11.79
CA PHE A 458 1.58 -13.84 12.28
C PHE A 458 1.79 -12.66 13.24
N ILE A 459 1.75 -11.46 12.68
CA ILE A 459 1.87 -10.20 13.42
C ILE A 459 0.46 -9.68 13.72
N GLU A 460 0.22 -9.30 14.97
CA GLU A 460 -1.05 -8.80 15.51
C GLU A 460 -1.82 -7.78 14.62
N PRO A 461 -1.19 -6.84 13.88
CA PRO A 461 -1.88 -5.93 12.97
C PRO A 461 -2.55 -6.59 11.75
N PHE A 462 -2.15 -7.82 11.40
CA PHE A 462 -2.78 -8.60 10.31
C PHE A 462 -3.83 -9.58 10.82
N ALA A 463 -4.07 -9.61 12.13
CA ALA A 463 -5.12 -10.39 12.76
C ALA A 463 -6.42 -9.60 12.89
N VAL A 464 -6.45 -8.30 12.58
CA VAL A 464 -7.60 -7.44 12.85
C VAL A 464 -8.23 -7.01 11.54
N PHE A 465 -9.52 -7.29 11.38
CA PHE A 465 -10.27 -7.05 10.14
C PHE A 465 -11.57 -6.31 10.47
N PRO A 466 -11.65 -5.00 10.16
CA PRO A 466 -12.92 -4.29 10.16
C PRO A 466 -13.88 -4.94 9.15
N ILE A 467 -15.12 -5.14 9.56
CA ILE A 467 -16.17 -5.70 8.71
C ILE A 467 -17.08 -4.55 8.29
N SER A 468 -17.00 -4.18 7.01
CA SER A 468 -17.85 -3.14 6.43
C SER A 468 -19.23 -3.64 6.03
N PHE A 469 -19.40 -4.95 5.86
CA PHE A 469 -20.69 -5.56 5.55
C PHE A 469 -20.73 -7.03 5.96
N LEU A 470 -21.85 -7.47 6.56
CA LEU A 470 -22.10 -8.88 6.87
C LEU A 470 -23.58 -9.22 6.74
N ASP A 471 -23.88 -10.30 6.02
CA ASP A 471 -25.17 -10.99 6.06
C ASP A 471 -24.99 -12.53 6.13
N SER A 472 -26.06 -13.30 5.97
CA SER A 472 -26.04 -14.76 6.07
C SER A 472 -25.17 -15.47 5.02
N GLU A 473 -24.81 -14.78 3.93
CA GLU A 473 -24.14 -15.36 2.76
C GLU A 473 -22.94 -14.54 2.28
N THR A 474 -22.76 -13.29 2.73
CA THR A 474 -21.75 -12.36 2.20
C THR A 474 -21.09 -11.59 3.34
N ILE A 475 -19.76 -11.51 3.27
CA ILE A 475 -18.94 -10.74 4.21
C ILE A 475 -17.96 -9.88 3.43
N VAL A 476 -17.80 -8.62 3.86
CA VAL A 476 -16.84 -7.68 3.30
C VAL A 476 -15.93 -7.19 4.42
N PHE A 477 -14.64 -7.42 4.24
CA PHE A 477 -13.59 -6.93 5.10
C PHE A 477 -12.91 -5.73 4.47
N ASP A 478 -12.65 -4.71 5.28
CA ASP A 478 -11.76 -3.64 4.89
C ASP A 478 -10.32 -4.07 5.13
N PHE A 479 -9.50 -3.99 4.07
CA PHE A 479 -8.07 -4.18 4.16
C PHE A 479 -7.41 -2.80 4.15
N GLU A 480 -7.51 -2.12 5.29
CA GLU A 480 -7.07 -0.73 5.50
C GLU A 480 -5.63 -0.49 5.03
N LEU A 481 -4.77 -1.49 5.23
CA LEU A 481 -3.36 -1.45 4.87
C LEU A 481 -3.11 -1.14 3.38
N LEU A 482 -3.95 -1.64 2.49
CA LEU A 482 -3.85 -1.38 1.03
C LEU A 482 -4.98 -0.49 0.52
N GLY A 483 -5.87 -0.01 1.38
CA GLY A 483 -7.08 0.71 0.97
C GLY A 483 -7.95 -0.09 0.01
N THR A 484 -8.00 -1.41 0.17
CA THR A 484 -8.80 -2.31 -0.67
C THR A 484 -9.78 -3.11 0.18
N ARG A 485 -10.75 -3.76 -0.45
CA ARG A 485 -11.76 -4.58 0.23
C ARG A 485 -11.66 -6.03 -0.22
N ILE A 486 -11.97 -6.94 0.70
CA ILE A 486 -12.07 -8.38 0.43
C ILE A 486 -13.52 -8.79 0.65
N CYS A 487 -14.18 -9.25 -0.41
CA CYS A 487 -15.51 -9.81 -0.33
C CYS A 487 -15.44 -11.33 -0.46
N ALA A 488 -16.07 -12.03 0.47
CA ALA A 488 -16.23 -13.47 0.47
C ALA A 488 -17.70 -13.87 0.52
N ARG A 489 -18.02 -15.00 -0.13
CA ARG A 489 -19.36 -15.57 -0.17
C ARG A 489 -19.37 -16.94 0.48
N LYS A 490 -20.40 -17.22 1.24
CA LYS A 490 -20.67 -18.55 1.80
C LYS A 490 -21.09 -19.52 0.69
N GLU A 491 -20.58 -20.74 0.73
CA GLU A 491 -20.88 -21.82 -0.22
C GLU A 491 -22.11 -22.65 0.15
#